data_AF-A0A954Z440-F1
#
_entry.id   AF-A0A954Z440-F1
#
_cell.length_a   1.000
_cell.length_b   1.000
_cell.length_c   1.000
_cell.angle_alpha   90.00
_cell.angle_beta   90.00
_cell.angle_gamma   90.00
#
_symmetry.space_group_name_H-M   'P 1'
#
loop_
_entity.id
_entity.type
_entity.pdbx_description
1 polymer ?
#
loop_
_entity_poly.entity_id
_entity_poly.type
_entity_poly.pdbx_seq_one_letter_code
_entity_poly.pdbx_strand_id
1 'polypeptide(L)'
;MNKAELWKRYRSHLCVCESIDLTLDISRMSFDDGFFDSMAPSMATAHADMVALEAGAIANPDENRMVGHYWLRAPELAPSSEITQEIESTLTTIKAFVAKVHNGELEG
;
A
#
# COMPACT_ATOMS: atom_id res chain seq x y z
N MET A 1 31.06 14.25 2.64
CA MET A 1 30.59 14.85 1.38
C MET A 1 30.63 16.37 1.48
N ASN A 2 31.20 17.05 0.50
CA ASN A 2 31.12 18.50 0.35
C ASN A 2 29.73 18.93 -0.17
N LYS A 3 29.49 20.25 -0.26
CA LYS A 3 28.18 20.79 -0.71
C LYS A 3 27.78 20.31 -2.11
N ALA A 4 28.73 20.22 -3.05
CA ALA A 4 28.46 19.77 -4.41
C ALA A 4 28.14 18.28 -4.46
N GLU A 5 28.82 17.45 -3.68
CA GLU A 5 28.56 16.01 -3.53
C GLU A 5 27.18 15.77 -2.90
N LEU A 6 26.80 16.54 -1.87
CA LEU A 6 25.48 16.48 -1.26
C LEU A 6 24.37 16.88 -2.24
N TRP A 7 24.59 17.92 -3.05
CA TRP A 7 23.64 18.31 -4.09
C TRP A 7 23.48 17.23 -5.16
N LYS A 8 24.58 16.60 -5.58
CA LYS A 8 24.54 15.47 -6.51
C LYS A 8 23.74 14.29 -5.91
N ARG A 9 24.03 13.93 -4.65
CA ARG A 9 23.33 12.86 -3.93
C ARG A 9 21.83 13.13 -3.80
N TYR A 10 21.43 14.37 -3.50
CA TYR A 10 20.03 14.79 -3.49
C TYR A 10 19.35 14.52 -4.83
N ARG A 11 19.89 15.03 -5.93
CA ARG A 11 19.29 14.83 -7.26
C ARG A 11 19.20 13.35 -7.68
N SER A 12 20.13 12.52 -7.23
CA SER A 12 20.13 11.08 -7.52
C SER A 12 19.11 10.28 -6.72
N HIS A 13 18.70 10.76 -5.54
CA HIS A 13 17.85 10.02 -4.61
C HIS A 13 16.52 10.71 -4.28
N LEU A 14 16.25 11.86 -4.89
CA LEU A 14 14.93 12.46 -4.89
C LEU A 14 14.02 11.64 -5.81
N CYS A 15 13.03 10.99 -5.23
CA CYS A 15 11.97 10.32 -5.96
C CYS A 15 10.71 11.21 -5.92
N VAL A 16 10.23 11.62 -7.09
CA VAL A 16 8.99 12.36 -7.25
C VAL A 16 7.96 11.44 -7.91
N CYS A 17 6.92 11.10 -7.17
CA CYS A 17 5.79 10.30 -7.62
C CYS A 17 4.57 11.21 -7.82
N GLU A 18 4.53 11.93 -8.96
CA GLU A 18 3.49 12.91 -9.26
C GLU A 18 2.08 12.31 -9.28
N SER A 19 1.94 11.04 -9.68
CA SER A 19 0.64 10.34 -9.76
C SER A 19 -0.10 10.24 -8.44
N ILE A 20 0.62 10.30 -7.31
CA ILE A 20 0.07 10.20 -5.96
C ILE A 20 0.44 11.42 -5.10
N ASP A 21 0.94 12.48 -5.73
CA ASP A 21 1.40 13.71 -5.06
C ASP A 21 2.37 13.44 -3.89
N LEU A 22 3.32 12.52 -4.12
CA LEU A 22 4.30 12.10 -3.11
C LEU A 22 5.72 12.42 -3.57
N THR A 23 6.52 13.03 -2.69
CA THR A 23 7.95 13.22 -2.88
C THR A 23 8.71 12.59 -1.72
N LEU A 24 9.72 11.78 -2.04
CA LEU A 24 10.58 11.12 -1.07
C LEU A 24 12.05 11.48 -1.34
N ASP A 25 12.70 12.09 -0.34
CA ASP A 25 14.13 12.36 -0.36
C ASP A 25 14.84 11.51 0.71
N ILE A 26 15.64 10.56 0.26
CA ILE A 26 16.46 9.70 1.13
C ILE A 26 17.93 10.13 1.18
N SER A 27 18.31 11.24 0.52
CA SER A 27 19.71 11.64 0.35
C SER A 27 20.45 11.92 1.66
N ARG A 28 19.71 12.18 2.74
CA ARG A 28 20.24 12.43 4.10
C ARG A 28 20.26 11.19 5.00
N MET A 29 19.78 10.05 4.53
CA MET A 29 19.90 8.79 5.24
C MET A 29 21.34 8.27 5.17
N SER A 30 21.76 7.59 6.25
CA SER A 30 23.12 7.04 6.39
C SER A 30 23.24 5.67 5.69
N PHE A 31 23.36 5.68 4.36
CA PHE A 31 23.69 4.49 3.58
C PHE A 31 24.89 4.76 2.67
N ASP A 32 25.75 3.77 2.50
CA ASP A 32 26.88 3.81 1.58
C ASP A 32 26.46 3.57 0.13
N ASP A 33 27.40 3.75 -0.81
CA ASP A 33 27.12 3.64 -2.24
C ASP A 33 26.80 2.19 -2.69
N GLY A 34 27.17 1.17 -1.91
CA GLY A 34 26.88 -0.24 -2.19
C GLY A 34 25.60 -0.76 -1.53
N PHE A 35 24.91 0.08 -0.76
CA PHE A 35 23.72 -0.32 0.01
C PHE A 35 22.62 -0.93 -0.87
N PHE A 36 22.27 -0.29 -1.98
CA PHE A 36 21.19 -0.77 -2.85
C PHE A 36 21.52 -2.12 -3.49
N ASP A 37 22.76 -2.33 -3.89
CA ASP A 37 23.21 -3.61 -4.45
C ASP A 37 23.10 -4.72 -3.41
N SER A 38 23.50 -4.43 -2.16
CA SER A 38 23.40 -5.38 -1.06
C SER A 38 21.96 -5.71 -0.68
N MET A 39 21.03 -4.77 -0.88
CA MET A 39 19.61 -4.92 -0.51
C MET A 39 18.75 -5.46 -1.65
N ALA A 40 19.23 -5.44 -2.90
CA ALA A 40 18.46 -5.86 -4.07
C ALA A 40 17.87 -7.28 -3.95
N PRO A 41 18.58 -8.31 -3.44
CA PRO A 41 18.00 -9.64 -3.26
C PRO A 41 16.85 -9.65 -2.25
N SER A 42 16.99 -8.97 -1.11
CA SER A 42 15.95 -8.87 -0.09
C SER A 42 14.72 -8.11 -0.60
N MET A 43 14.92 -7.07 -1.40
CA MET A 43 13.81 -6.37 -2.06
C MET A 43 13.09 -7.27 -3.06
N ALA A 44 13.80 -8.10 -3.82
CA ALA A 44 13.16 -9.05 -4.73
C ALA A 44 12.28 -10.07 -3.98
N THR A 45 12.76 -10.57 -2.84
CA THR A 45 11.96 -11.42 -1.94
C THR A 45 10.73 -10.67 -1.42
N ALA A 46 10.91 -9.45 -0.90
CA ALA A 46 9.78 -8.66 -0.39
C ALA A 46 8.73 -8.40 -1.48
N HIS A 47 9.14 -8.14 -2.73
CA HIS A 47 8.21 -7.99 -3.84
C HIS A 47 7.43 -9.28 -4.15
N ALA A 48 8.09 -10.43 -4.15
CA ALA A 48 7.41 -11.71 -4.35
C ALA A 48 6.42 -12.01 -3.20
N ASP A 49 6.81 -11.71 -1.97
CA ASP A 49 5.95 -11.89 -0.79
C ASP A 49 4.74 -10.96 -0.82
N MET A 50 4.90 -9.70 -1.27
CA MET A 50 3.77 -8.79 -1.47
C MET A 50 2.78 -9.32 -2.53
N VAL A 51 3.27 -9.86 -3.64
CA VAL A 51 2.39 -10.46 -4.67
C VAL A 51 1.63 -11.67 -4.11
N ALA A 52 2.31 -12.53 -3.34
CA ALA A 52 1.67 -13.68 -2.71
C ALA A 52 0.63 -13.25 -1.65
N LEU A 53 0.98 -12.27 -0.83
CA LEU A 53 0.10 -11.63 0.15
C LEU A 53 -1.17 -11.14 -0.54
N GLU A 54 -1.01 -10.32 -1.58
CA GLU A 54 -2.10 -9.70 -2.34
C GLU A 54 -3.02 -10.73 -3.00
N ALA A 55 -2.46 -11.85 -3.45
CA ALA A 55 -3.18 -12.99 -4.00
C ALA A 55 -3.86 -13.88 -2.94
N GLY A 56 -3.85 -13.49 -1.67
CA GLY A 56 -4.55 -14.20 -0.60
C GLY A 56 -3.74 -15.32 0.07
N ALA A 57 -2.41 -15.26 0.04
CA ALA A 57 -1.60 -16.17 0.85
C ALA A 57 -1.88 -15.99 2.35
N ILE A 58 -1.72 -17.07 3.12
CA ILE A 58 -1.80 -17.02 4.58
C ILE A 58 -0.54 -16.33 5.10
N ALA A 59 -0.66 -15.04 5.39
CA ALA A 59 0.41 -14.21 5.91
C ALA A 59 0.37 -14.05 7.44
N ASN A 60 -0.76 -14.37 8.07
CA ASN A 60 -0.87 -14.51 9.52
C ASN A 60 -0.98 -16.00 9.87
N PRO A 61 0.15 -16.72 10.03
CA PRO A 61 0.15 -18.15 10.28
C PRO A 61 -0.40 -18.50 11.67
N ASP A 62 -0.23 -17.64 12.66
CA ASP A 62 -0.68 -17.87 14.04
C ASP A 62 -2.21 -18.00 14.11
N GLU A 63 -2.92 -17.22 13.29
CA GLU A 63 -4.39 -17.28 13.18
C GLU A 63 -4.89 -18.06 11.97
N ASN A 64 -3.99 -18.58 11.13
CA ASN A 64 -4.30 -19.17 9.82
C ASN A 64 -5.20 -18.27 8.95
N ARG A 65 -4.80 -17.00 8.80
CA ARG A 65 -5.59 -15.96 8.10
C ARG A 65 -4.82 -15.28 6.98
N MET A 66 -5.57 -14.86 5.98
CA MET A 66 -5.16 -13.88 4.97
C MET A 66 -5.12 -12.47 5.58
N VAL A 67 -4.35 -11.56 4.99
CA VAL A 67 -4.28 -10.15 5.41
C VAL A 67 -4.65 -9.28 4.23
N GLY A 68 -5.94 -8.89 4.12
CA GLY A 68 -6.53 -8.36 2.90
C GLY A 68 -7.04 -6.92 2.93
N HIS A 69 -6.52 -6.06 3.80
CA HIS A 69 -7.05 -4.71 4.00
C HIS A 69 -6.97 -3.81 2.74
N TYR A 70 -6.09 -4.12 1.80
CA TYR A 70 -6.00 -3.45 0.49
C TYR A 70 -7.17 -3.80 -0.45
N TRP A 71 -7.78 -4.99 -0.32
CA TRP A 71 -9.02 -5.32 -1.04
C TRP A 71 -10.18 -4.40 -0.66
N LEU A 72 -10.17 -3.84 0.56
CA LEU A 72 -11.19 -2.87 0.98
C LEU A 72 -11.11 -1.56 0.18
N ARG A 73 -9.97 -1.27 -0.47
CA ARG A 73 -9.77 -0.11 -1.34
C ARG A 73 -9.88 -0.44 -2.83
N ALA A 74 -9.55 -1.69 -3.21
CA ALA A 74 -9.62 -2.22 -4.57
C ALA A 74 -10.21 -3.64 -4.54
N PRO A 75 -11.55 -3.79 -4.41
CA PRO A 75 -12.22 -5.09 -4.23
C PRO A 75 -12.00 -6.06 -5.39
N GLU A 76 -11.72 -5.55 -6.58
CA GLU A 76 -11.42 -6.32 -7.80
C GLU A 76 -10.12 -7.13 -7.71
N LEU A 77 -9.26 -6.82 -6.73
CA LEU A 77 -8.02 -7.55 -6.46
C LEU A 77 -8.19 -8.67 -5.41
N ALA A 78 -9.40 -8.85 -4.87
CA ALA A 78 -9.63 -9.91 -3.89
C ALA A 78 -9.44 -11.31 -4.52
N PRO A 79 -8.98 -12.30 -3.74
CA PRO A 79 -8.63 -13.62 -4.26
C PRO A 79 -9.86 -14.46 -4.63
N SER A 80 -11.07 -14.03 -4.26
CA SER A 80 -12.31 -14.71 -4.58
C SER A 80 -13.45 -13.73 -4.83
N SER A 81 -14.38 -14.12 -5.70
CA SER A 81 -15.57 -13.32 -6.03
C SER A 81 -16.46 -13.05 -4.84
N GLU A 82 -16.49 -13.97 -3.87
CA GLU A 82 -17.27 -13.84 -2.64
C GLU A 82 -16.75 -12.68 -1.80
N ILE A 83 -15.42 -12.55 -1.65
CA ILE A 83 -14.81 -11.45 -0.90
C ILE A 83 -15.07 -10.12 -1.61
N THR A 84 -14.91 -10.06 -2.93
CA THR A 84 -15.24 -8.86 -3.72
C THR A 84 -16.69 -8.42 -3.47
N GLN A 85 -17.65 -9.35 -3.62
CA GLN A 85 -19.08 -9.07 -3.45
C GLN A 85 -19.42 -8.63 -2.01
N GLU A 86 -18.81 -9.24 -1.00
CA GLU A 86 -19.03 -8.88 0.40
C GLU A 86 -18.57 -7.44 0.67
N ILE A 87 -17.40 -7.05 0.15
CA ILE A 87 -16.86 -5.69 0.29
C ILE A 87 -17.77 -4.67 -0.42
N GLU A 88 -18.13 -4.94 -1.68
CA GLU A 88 -18.96 -4.03 -2.50
C GLU A 88 -20.38 -3.85 -1.94
N SER A 89 -21.01 -4.95 -1.50
CA SER A 89 -22.36 -4.92 -0.92
C SER A 89 -22.38 -4.22 0.45
N THR A 90 -21.36 -4.45 1.27
CA THR A 90 -21.18 -3.74 2.55
C THR A 90 -21.03 -2.24 2.31
N LEU A 91 -20.17 -1.83 1.37
CA LEU A 91 -19.97 -0.42 1.05
C LEU A 91 -21.26 0.23 0.51
N THR A 92 -22.00 -0.50 -0.33
CA THR A 92 -23.31 -0.05 -0.85
C THR A 92 -24.31 0.18 0.29
N THR A 93 -24.38 -0.76 1.23
CA THR A 93 -25.27 -0.68 2.39
C THR A 93 -24.91 0.49 3.30
N ILE A 94 -23.62 0.68 3.59
CA ILE A 94 -23.13 1.82 4.39
C ILE A 94 -23.51 3.14 3.71
N LYS A 95 -23.27 3.29 2.41
CA LYS A 95 -23.61 4.51 1.66
C LYS A 95 -25.11 4.79 1.68
N ALA A 96 -25.94 3.76 1.50
CA ALA A 96 -27.40 3.91 1.55
C ALA A 96 -27.88 4.33 2.94
N PHE A 97 -27.32 3.73 4.00
CA PHE A 97 -27.62 4.12 5.37
C PHE A 97 -27.23 5.58 5.65
N VAL A 98 -26.00 5.97 5.30
CA VAL A 98 -25.49 7.34 5.49
C VAL A 98 -26.35 8.36 4.74
N ALA A 99 -26.78 8.05 3.52
CA ALA A 99 -27.66 8.92 2.75
C ALA A 99 -29.00 9.17 3.46
N LYS A 100 -29.63 8.14 4.03
CA LYS A 100 -30.87 8.28 4.79
C LYS A 100 -30.72 9.16 6.04
N VAL A 101 -29.60 9.01 6.75
CA VAL A 101 -29.26 9.88 7.89
C VAL A 101 -29.11 11.33 7.43
N HIS A 102 -28.32 11.57 6.38
CA HIS A 102 -28.11 12.94 5.86
C HIS A 102 -29.39 13.57 5.30
N ASN A 103 -30.34 12.78 4.80
CA ASN A 103 -31.63 13.24 4.30
C ASN A 103 -32.67 13.47 5.42
N GLY A 104 -32.39 13.10 6.67
CA GLY A 104 -33.37 13.13 7.76
C GLY A 104 -34.47 12.06 7.64
N GLU A 105 -34.27 11.03 6.82
CA GLU A 105 -35.18 9.87 6.74
C GLU A 105 -35.00 8.90 7.92
N LEU A 106 -33.85 8.98 8.59
CA LEU A 106 -33.53 8.25 9.81
C LEU A 106 -33.13 9.24 10.90
N GLU A 107 -33.83 9.16 12.03
CA GLU A 107 -33.62 9.97 13.23
C GLU A 107 -33.42 9.05 14.45
N GLY A 108 -32.80 9.56 15.51
CA GLY A 108 -32.44 8.80 16.73
C GLY A 108 -33.50 8.81 17.82
#